data_AF-A0A951PVV9-F1
#
_entry.id   AF-A0A951PVV9-F1
#
_cell.length_a   1.000
_cell.length_b   1.000
_cell.length_c   1.000
_cell.angle_alpha   90.00
_cell.angle_beta   90.00
_cell.angle_gamma   90.00
#
_symmetry.space_group_name_H-M   'P 1'
#
loop_
_entity.id
_entity.type
_entity.pdbx_description
1 polymer ?
#
loop_
_entity_poly.entity_id
_entity_poly.type
_entity_poly.pdbx_seq_one_letter_code
_entity_poly.pdbx_strand_id
1 'polypeptide(L)'
;MLLPQEAVPIITEVIVKPEDLALDETSNAKPSVNKYAQRHYQRAIEYNNQANWTQAVQELRDAIKLEPNNSDYHALLGLVHLQQNLRGMAMVYIRQALKLNPQNQLALKYAANLKIKQGENTNPKSMATAISIAAILSFFSAQPRSGVKW
;
A
#
# COMPACT_ATOMS: atom_id res chain seq x y z
N MET A 1 -40.35 -34.11 38.23
CA MET A 1 -40.66 -33.17 37.14
C MET A 1 -39.35 -32.44 36.82
N LEU A 2 -38.66 -32.90 35.77
CA LEU A 2 -37.45 -32.25 35.22
C LEU A 2 -37.90 -31.31 34.11
N LEU A 3 -37.25 -30.13 34.00
CA LEU A 3 -36.96 -29.29 32.82
C LEU A 3 -36.73 -27.83 33.27
N PRO A 4 -35.97 -26.99 32.54
CA PRO A 4 -34.57 -27.15 32.13
C PRO A 4 -33.70 -25.96 32.58
N GLN A 5 -32.39 -26.12 32.43
CA GLN A 5 -31.36 -25.13 32.74
C GLN A 5 -31.39 -23.94 31.76
N GLU A 6 -31.44 -22.72 32.28
CA GLU A 6 -31.02 -21.52 31.55
C GLU A 6 -29.57 -21.21 31.98
N ALA A 7 -28.62 -21.79 31.24
CA ALA A 7 -27.22 -21.47 31.38
C ALA A 7 -26.97 -20.04 30.88
N VAL A 8 -26.61 -19.13 31.79
CA VAL A 8 -26.08 -17.82 31.43
C VAL A 8 -24.78 -18.05 30.64
N PRO A 9 -24.62 -17.49 29.42
CA PRO A 9 -23.35 -17.60 28.72
C PRO A 9 -22.30 -16.83 29.51
N ILE A 10 -21.38 -17.58 30.12
CA ILE A 10 -20.11 -17.08 30.63
C ILE A 10 -19.42 -16.44 29.43
N ILE A 11 -19.31 -15.10 29.45
CA ILE A 11 -18.40 -14.40 28.55
C ILE A 11 -17.02 -14.87 29.01
N THR A 12 -16.45 -15.85 28.30
CA THR A 12 -15.05 -16.21 28.45
C THR A 12 -14.26 -14.95 28.10
N GLU A 13 -13.93 -14.18 29.12
CA GLU A 13 -12.88 -13.19 29.05
C GLU A 13 -11.68 -13.95 28.51
N VAL A 14 -11.32 -13.69 27.26
CA VAL A 14 -10.09 -14.21 26.70
C VAL A 14 -9.00 -13.53 27.52
N ILE A 15 -8.55 -14.22 28.57
CA ILE A 15 -7.39 -13.87 29.36
C ILE A 15 -6.23 -14.03 28.39
N VAL A 16 -6.00 -13.00 27.59
CA VAL A 16 -4.73 -12.80 26.90
C VAL A 16 -3.75 -12.59 28.04
N LYS A 17 -2.95 -13.61 28.33
CA LYS A 17 -1.93 -13.55 29.36
C LYS A 17 -1.09 -12.29 29.14
N PRO A 18 -0.81 -11.47 30.17
CA PRO A 18 0.03 -10.28 30.02
C PRO A 18 1.51 -10.60 29.74
N GLU A 19 1.86 -11.87 29.51
CA GLU A 19 3.23 -12.36 29.34
C GLU A 19 3.82 -12.16 27.93
N ASP A 20 3.03 -11.73 26.93
CA ASP A 20 3.56 -11.34 25.61
C ASP A 20 3.85 -9.81 25.50
N LEU A 21 3.76 -9.09 26.61
CA LEU A 21 4.04 -7.65 26.71
C LEU A 21 5.42 -7.34 27.32
N ALA A 22 6.35 -8.30 27.26
CA ALA A 22 7.77 -8.03 27.49
C ALA A 22 8.32 -7.21 26.30
N LEU A 23 8.04 -5.91 26.34
CA LEU A 23 8.86 -4.89 25.73
C LEU A 23 10.27 -5.08 26.28
N ASP A 24 11.16 -5.69 25.50
CA ASP A 24 12.59 -5.68 25.77
C ASP A 24 13.07 -4.21 25.66
N GLU A 25 12.93 -3.50 26.78
CA GLU A 25 13.36 -2.13 27.03
C GLU A 25 14.89 -2.03 27.21
N THR A 26 15.68 -2.94 26.65
CA THR A 26 17.15 -2.80 26.59
C THR A 26 17.69 -2.38 25.22
N SER A 27 16.81 -2.22 24.22
CA SER A 27 17.14 -1.56 22.95
C SER A 27 16.27 -0.31 22.81
N ASN A 28 16.90 0.86 22.93
CA ASN A 28 16.32 2.20 22.88
C ASN A 28 15.72 2.54 21.49
N ALA A 29 14.72 1.79 21.04
CA ALA A 29 14.06 1.93 19.76
C ALA A 29 12.55 2.02 20.00
N LYS A 30 11.96 3.19 19.71
CA LYS A 30 10.53 3.34 19.40
C LYS A 30 10.08 2.10 18.62
N PRO A 31 8.92 1.46 18.90
CA PRO A 31 8.46 0.32 18.11
C PRO A 31 8.58 0.73 16.64
N SER A 32 9.55 0.13 15.94
CA SER A 32 10.14 0.77 14.78
C SER A 32 9.01 1.08 13.81
N VAL A 33 8.95 2.29 13.25
CA VAL A 33 7.93 2.70 12.26
C VAL A 33 7.74 1.61 11.19
N ASN A 34 8.82 0.88 10.92
CA ASN A 34 8.93 -0.37 10.18
C ASN A 34 7.93 -1.49 10.57
N LYS A 35 7.68 -1.81 11.85
CA LYS A 35 6.73 -2.87 12.24
C LYS A 35 5.29 -2.57 11.81
N TYR A 36 4.85 -1.32 11.91
CA TYR A 36 3.50 -0.92 11.47
C TYR A 36 3.39 -0.95 9.95
N ALA A 37 4.38 -0.42 9.24
CA ALA A 37 4.44 -0.48 7.78
C ALA A 37 4.42 -1.93 7.27
N GLN A 38 5.18 -2.81 7.93
CA GLN A 38 5.22 -4.23 7.61
C GLN A 38 3.89 -4.94 7.86
N ARG A 39 3.14 -4.57 8.91
CA ARG A 39 1.81 -5.11 9.17
C ARG A 39 0.81 -4.70 8.09
N HIS A 40 0.85 -3.44 7.66
CA HIS A 40 0.06 -2.97 6.52
C HIS A 40 0.44 -3.74 5.24
N TYR A 41 1.74 -3.93 4.99
CA TYR A 41 2.21 -4.71 3.85
C TYR A 41 1.73 -6.17 3.86
N GLN A 42 1.80 -6.86 4.99
CA GLN A 42 1.29 -8.23 5.14
C GLN A 42 -0.21 -8.33 4.86
N ARG A 43 -1.01 -7.39 5.38
CA ARG A 43 -2.45 -7.33 5.08
C ARG A 43 -2.72 -7.07 3.61
N ALA A 44 -1.92 -6.23 2.96
CA ALA A 44 -2.05 -6.01 1.53
C ALA A 44 -1.78 -7.26 0.69
N ILE A 45 -0.80 -8.09 1.08
CA ILE A 45 -0.54 -9.39 0.44
C ILE A 45 -1.76 -10.29 0.59
N GLU A 46 -2.34 -10.36 1.79
CA GLU A 46 -3.52 -11.18 2.06
C GLU A 46 -4.72 -10.73 1.22
N TYR A 47 -5.01 -9.43 1.21
CA TYR A 47 -6.08 -8.88 0.36
C TYR A 47 -5.82 -9.09 -1.13
N ASN A 48 -4.56 -9.02 -1.57
CA ASN A 48 -4.17 -9.33 -2.94
C ASN A 48 -4.43 -10.82 -3.25
N ASN A 49 -4.13 -11.74 -2.35
CA ASN A 49 -4.42 -13.17 -2.56
C ASN A 49 -5.93 -13.44 -2.64
N GLN A 50 -6.73 -12.67 -1.92
CA GLN A 50 -8.20 -12.72 -1.95
C GLN A 50 -8.82 -11.96 -3.13
N ALA A 51 -8.02 -11.41 -4.04
CA ALA A 51 -8.47 -10.52 -5.10
C ALA A 51 -9.23 -9.26 -4.64
N ASN A 52 -9.11 -8.90 -3.37
CA ASN A 52 -9.66 -7.67 -2.81
C ASN A 52 -8.70 -6.50 -3.04
N TRP A 53 -8.55 -6.12 -4.30
CA TRP A 53 -7.55 -5.14 -4.75
C TRP A 53 -7.73 -3.77 -4.12
N THR A 54 -8.97 -3.37 -3.83
CA THR A 54 -9.28 -2.06 -3.22
C THR A 54 -8.67 -1.95 -1.82
N GLN A 55 -8.86 -2.97 -0.98
CA GLN A 55 -8.27 -3.01 0.36
C GLN A 55 -6.75 -3.15 0.29
N ALA A 56 -6.23 -3.97 -0.62
CA ALA A 56 -4.79 -4.10 -0.84
C ALA A 56 -4.12 -2.76 -1.17
N VAL A 57 -4.74 -1.93 -2.03
CA VAL A 57 -4.25 -0.58 -2.35
C VAL A 57 -4.24 0.33 -1.13
N GLN A 58 -5.29 0.29 -0.29
CA GLN A 58 -5.37 1.12 0.92
C GLN A 58 -4.24 0.76 1.89
N GLU A 59 -4.08 -0.53 2.19
CA GLU A 59 -3.03 -1.03 3.07
C GLU A 59 -1.62 -0.68 2.54
N LEU A 60 -1.38 -0.80 1.24
CA LEU A 60 -0.10 -0.40 0.64
C LEU A 60 0.16 1.09 0.71
N ARG A 61 -0.88 1.93 0.54
CA ARG A 61 -0.71 3.39 0.69
C ARG A 61 -0.32 3.75 2.11
N ASP A 62 -0.90 3.09 3.11
CA ASP A 62 -0.54 3.33 4.51
C ASP A 62 0.86 2.81 4.83
N ALA A 63 1.26 1.66 4.29
CA ALA A 63 2.65 1.19 4.37
C ALA A 63 3.64 2.19 3.74
N ILE A 64 3.32 2.75 2.56
CA ILE A 64 4.14 3.75 1.87
C ILE A 64 4.19 5.08 2.62
N LYS A 65 3.11 5.51 3.30
CA LYS A 65 3.15 6.72 4.14
C LYS A 65 4.15 6.57 5.28
N LEU A 66 4.26 5.38 5.84
CA LEU A 66 5.18 5.07 6.93
C LEU A 66 6.62 4.87 6.43
N GLU A 67 6.80 4.16 5.31
CA GLU A 67 8.09 3.96 4.65
C GLU A 67 8.01 4.29 3.15
N PRO A 68 8.22 5.56 2.77
CA PRO A 68 8.05 5.99 1.38
C PRO A 68 9.11 5.43 0.43
N ASN A 69 10.25 5.00 0.95
CA ASN A 69 11.41 4.56 0.17
C ASN A 69 11.54 3.03 0.07
N ASN A 70 10.54 2.27 0.54
CA ASN A 70 10.58 0.82 0.47
C ASN A 70 10.14 0.33 -0.92
N SER A 71 11.09 -0.24 -1.68
CA SER A 71 10.83 -0.69 -3.05
C SER A 71 9.77 -1.78 -3.17
N ASP A 72 9.64 -2.65 -2.15
CA ASP A 72 8.72 -3.78 -2.20
C ASP A 72 7.26 -3.32 -2.12
N TYR A 73 7.00 -2.23 -1.39
CA TYR A 73 5.65 -1.66 -1.27
C TYR A 73 5.21 -1.04 -2.60
N HIS A 74 6.10 -0.31 -3.27
CA HIS A 74 5.84 0.21 -4.62
C HIS A 74 5.69 -0.91 -5.64
N ALA A 75 6.49 -1.97 -5.54
CA ALA A 75 6.42 -3.09 -6.46
C ALA A 75 5.08 -3.84 -6.33
N LEU A 76 4.66 -4.15 -5.10
CA LEU A 76 3.39 -4.82 -4.84
C LEU A 76 2.20 -3.94 -5.23
N LEU A 77 2.28 -2.63 -4.97
CA LEU A 77 1.24 -1.70 -5.41
C LEU A 77 1.12 -1.66 -6.94
N GLY A 78 2.25 -1.70 -7.65
CA GLY A 78 2.27 -1.85 -9.10
C GLY A 78 1.58 -3.13 -9.58
N LEU A 79 1.85 -4.26 -8.92
CA LEU A 79 1.18 -5.54 -9.20
C LEU A 79 -0.34 -5.46 -8.95
N VAL A 80 -0.78 -4.93 -7.81
CA VAL A 80 -2.21 -4.80 -7.49
C VAL A 80 -2.93 -3.96 -8.56
N HIS A 81 -2.31 -2.89 -9.06
CA HIS A 81 -2.88 -2.11 -10.15
C HIS A 81 -2.93 -2.87 -11.49
N LEU A 82 -1.99 -3.80 -11.75
CA LEU A 82 -2.10 -4.69 -12.92
C LEU A 82 -3.30 -5.62 -12.79
N GLN A 83 -3.56 -6.16 -11.59
CA GLN A 83 -4.73 -7.00 -11.33
C GLN A 83 -6.05 -6.23 -11.51
N GLN A 84 -6.04 -4.93 -11.27
CA GLN A 84 -7.15 -4.02 -11.53
C GLN A 84 -7.25 -3.57 -13.00
N ASN A 85 -6.42 -4.08 -13.91
CA ASN A 85 -6.27 -3.60 -15.30
C ASN A 85 -5.85 -2.12 -15.44
N LEU A 86 -5.35 -1.50 -14.36
CA LEU A 86 -4.86 -0.12 -14.33
C LEU A 86 -3.39 -0.05 -14.75
N ARG A 87 -3.12 -0.45 -16.00
CA ARG A 87 -1.75 -0.58 -16.53
C ARG A 87 -0.92 0.69 -16.39
N GLY A 88 -1.52 1.87 -16.60
CA GLY A 88 -0.82 3.15 -16.46
C GLY A 88 -0.31 3.41 -15.04
N MET A 89 -1.15 3.18 -14.03
CA MET A 89 -0.78 3.31 -12.62
C MET A 89 0.27 2.27 -12.22
N ALA A 90 0.12 1.04 -12.69
CA ALA A 90 1.11 -0.01 -12.48
C ALA A 90 2.50 0.40 -12.99
N MET A 91 2.59 0.98 -14.19
CA MET A 91 3.86 1.45 -14.73
C MET A 91 4.54 2.51 -13.86
N VAL A 92 3.76 3.43 -13.26
CA VAL A 92 4.30 4.46 -12.36
C VAL A 92 4.93 3.82 -11.12
N TYR A 93 4.21 2.93 -10.44
CA TYR A 93 4.70 2.31 -9.20
C TYR A 93 5.83 1.30 -9.44
N ILE A 94 5.78 0.52 -10.52
CA ILE A 94 6.87 -0.38 -10.88
C ILE A 94 8.14 0.41 -11.23
N ARG A 95 8.02 1.56 -11.93
CA ARG A 95 9.16 2.46 -12.17
C ARG A 95 9.72 3.01 -10.86
N GLN A 96 8.87 3.41 -9.93
CA GLN A 96 9.32 3.92 -8.63
C GLN A 96 10.05 2.83 -7.84
N ALA A 97 9.54 1.60 -7.84
CA ALA A 97 10.19 0.46 -7.19
C ALA A 97 11.59 0.20 -7.77
N LEU A 98 11.75 0.19 -9.09
CA LEU A 98 13.05 0.03 -9.75
C LEU A 98 14.00 1.21 -9.54
N LYS A 99 13.47 2.42 -9.31
CA LYS A 99 14.27 3.59 -8.96
C LYS A 99 14.84 3.49 -7.55
N LEU A 100 14.04 2.98 -6.61
CA LEU A 100 14.44 2.77 -5.22
C LEU A 100 15.39 1.58 -5.08
N ASN A 101 15.08 0.47 -5.77
CA ASN A 101 15.92 -0.72 -5.83
C ASN A 101 15.90 -1.31 -7.25
N PRO A 102 16.95 -1.09 -8.05
CA PRO A 102 17.06 -1.64 -9.40
C PRO A 102 17.05 -3.17 -9.47
N GLN A 103 17.37 -3.85 -8.37
CA GLN A 103 17.39 -5.31 -8.27
C GLN A 103 16.11 -5.90 -7.68
N ASN A 104 15.07 -5.09 -7.48
CA ASN A 104 13.80 -5.59 -6.96
C ASN A 104 13.21 -6.65 -7.90
N GLN A 105 13.20 -7.91 -7.47
CA GLN A 105 12.80 -9.05 -8.30
C GLN A 105 11.35 -8.94 -8.79
N LEU A 106 10.45 -8.49 -7.90
CA LEU A 106 9.04 -8.33 -8.24
C LEU A 106 8.89 -7.22 -9.29
N ALA A 107 9.53 -6.07 -9.07
CA ALA A 107 9.48 -4.97 -10.02
C ALA A 107 10.09 -5.33 -11.38
N LEU A 108 11.22 -6.04 -11.41
CA LEU A 108 11.85 -6.51 -12.65
C LEU A 108 10.96 -7.48 -13.44
N LYS A 109 10.33 -8.43 -12.72
CA LYS A 109 9.39 -9.40 -13.31
C LYS A 109 8.23 -8.68 -14.01
N TYR A 110 7.62 -7.70 -13.35
CA TYR A 110 6.48 -6.97 -13.92
C TYR A 110 6.89 -5.86 -14.89
N ALA A 111 8.11 -5.31 -14.79
CA ALA A 111 8.65 -4.37 -15.75
C ALA A 111 8.81 -4.98 -17.15
N ALA A 112 9.26 -6.24 -17.22
CA ALA A 112 9.34 -6.99 -18.47
C ALA A 112 7.95 -7.13 -19.14
N ASN A 113 6.94 -7.52 -18.38
CA ASN A 113 5.54 -7.61 -18.85
C ASN A 113 4.98 -6.22 -19.26
N LEU A 114 5.38 -5.18 -18.54
CA LEU A 114 5.02 -3.80 -18.82
C LEU A 114 5.78 -3.18 -20.00
N LYS A 115 6.77 -3.89 -20.57
CA LYS A 115 7.71 -3.38 -21.60
C LYS A 115 8.45 -2.12 -21.14
N ILE A 116 8.70 -2.00 -19.84
CA ILE A 116 9.50 -0.91 -19.28
C ILE A 116 10.97 -1.22 -19.59
N LYS A 117 11.58 -0.44 -20.47
CA LYS A 117 13.01 -0.61 -20.81
C LYS A 117 13.87 -0.18 -19.62
N GLN A 118 14.81 -1.04 -19.23
CA GLN A 118 15.88 -0.65 -18.32
C GLN A 118 16.65 0.53 -18.95
N GLY A 119 16.73 1.66 -18.25
CA GLY A 119 17.39 2.89 -18.73
C GLY A 119 16.46 4.04 -19.14
N GLU A 120 15.16 3.83 -19.42
CA GLU A 120 14.21 4.96 -19.61
C GLU A 120 13.94 5.73 -18.30
N ASN A 121 14.27 5.12 -17.17
CA ASN A 121 13.91 5.56 -15.82
C ASN A 121 14.96 6.46 -15.13
N THR A 122 16.09 6.71 -15.80
CA THR A 122 17.16 7.60 -15.31
C THR A 122 17.08 8.99 -15.92
N ASN A 123 16.21 9.21 -16.91
CA ASN A 123 16.13 10.48 -17.62
C ASN A 123 15.10 11.40 -16.93
N PRO A 124 15.49 12.51 -16.28
CA PRO A 124 14.55 13.40 -15.57
C PRO A 124 13.45 13.97 -16.49
N LYS A 125 13.69 14.02 -17.81
CA LYS A 125 12.71 14.47 -18.81
C LYS A 125 11.49 13.55 -18.97
N SER A 126 11.64 12.23 -18.79
CA SER A 126 10.52 11.27 -18.88
C SER A 126 9.68 11.23 -17.59
N MET A 127 10.21 11.69 -16.46
CA MET A 127 9.48 11.86 -15.20
C MET A 127 8.66 13.15 -15.18
N ALA A 128 9.22 14.26 -15.71
CA ALA A 128 8.54 15.55 -15.75
C ALA A 128 7.23 15.51 -16.53
N THR A 129 7.15 14.74 -17.62
CA THR A 129 5.93 14.57 -18.40
C THR A 129 4.83 13.82 -17.63
N ALA A 130 5.19 12.84 -16.80
CA ALA A 130 4.21 12.10 -15.98
C ALA A 130 3.63 12.96 -14.84
N ILE A 131 4.46 13.80 -14.20
CA ILE A 131 4.02 14.72 -13.15
C ILE A 131 3.12 15.82 -13.73
N SER A 132 3.45 16.37 -14.91
CA SER A 132 2.63 17.38 -15.56
C SER A 132 1.22 16.87 -15.89
N ILE A 133 1.06 15.60 -16.31
CA ILE A 133 -0.27 15.05 -16.60
C ILE A 133 -1.12 14.92 -15.33
N ALA A 134 -0.53 14.51 -14.21
CA ALA A 134 -1.23 14.44 -12.92
C ALA A 134 -1.58 15.84 -12.37
N ALA A 135 -0.70 16.83 -12.55
CA ALA A 135 -0.94 18.21 -12.14
C ALA A 135 -2.03 18.88 -12.99
N ILE A 136 -2.08 18.63 -14.31
CA ILE A 136 -3.10 19.20 -15.21
C ILE A 136 -4.50 18.64 -14.90
N LEU A 137 -4.61 17.35 -14.57
CA LEU A 137 -5.90 16.77 -14.13
C LEU A 137 -6.36 17.28 -12.76
N SER A 138 -5.43 17.74 -11.92
CA SER A 138 -5.73 18.36 -10.62
C SER A 138 -6.12 19.84 -10.76
N PHE A 139 -5.69 20.52 -11.82
CA PHE A 139 -6.00 21.92 -12.07
C PHE A 139 -7.40 22.11 -12.70
N PHE A 140 -7.91 21.14 -13.46
CA PHE A 140 -9.19 21.26 -14.15
C PHE A 140 -10.43 20.91 -13.30
N SER A 141 -10.25 20.35 -12.09
CA SER A 141 -11.36 20.05 -11.17
C SER A 141 -11.73 21.19 -10.21
N ALA A 142 -11.06 22.35 -10.29
CA ALA A 142 -11.20 23.45 -9.33
C ALA A 142 -11.69 24.79 -9.96
N GLN A 143 -12.63 24.75 -10.91
CA GLN A 143 -13.35 25.96 -11.34
C GLN A 143 -14.67 26.10 -10.57
N PRO A 144 -14.81 27.03 -9.61
CA PRO A 144 -16.12 27.42 -9.12
C PRO A 144 -16.89 28.15 -10.21
N ARG A 145 -18.09 27.67 -10.56
CA ARG A 145 -19.07 28.42 -11.35
C ARG A 145 -19.37 29.74 -10.63
N SER A 146 -18.76 30.84 -11.05
CA SER A 146 -19.17 32.17 -10.65
C SER A 146 -20.48 32.51 -11.37
N GLY A 147 -21.60 32.12 -10.73
CA GLY A 147 -22.87 32.77 -10.98
C GLY A 147 -22.80 34.19 -10.45
N VAL A 148 -22.79 35.17 -11.36
CA VAL A 148 -23.16 36.55 -11.04
C VAL A 148 -24.18 36.99 -12.07
N LYS A 149 -25.44 36.99 -11.61
CA LYS A 149 -26.53 37.78 -12.16
C LYS A 149 -26.14 39.25 -12.03
N TRP A 150 -26.34 40.06 -13.06
CA TRP A 150 -27.22 41.24 -13.09
C TRP A 150 -27.61 41.47 -14.55
#